data_AF-A0A7J3DJX0-F1
#
_entry.id   AF-A0A7J3DJX0-F1
#
_cell.length_a   1.000
_cell.length_b   1.000
_cell.length_c   1.000
_cell.angle_alpha   90.00
_cell.angle_beta   90.00
_cell.angle_gamma   90.00
#
_symmetry.space_group_name_H-M   'P 1'
#
loop_
_entity.id
_entity.type
_entity.pdbx_description
1 polymer ?
#
loop_
_entity_poly.entity_id
_entity_poly.type
_entity_poly.pdbx_seq_one_letter_code
_entity_poly.pdbx_strand_id
1 'polypeptide(L)' 'MPIVVCERCGARTAKPVQCNYCGKYVCLKCLKSQKRISRRDVLKISICKECWTNMETRKKYKNNEFIFF' A
#
# COMPACT_ATOMS: atom_id res chain seq x y z
N MET A 1 11.74 -0.45 -17.48
CA MET A 1 10.91 -0.49 -16.26
C MET A 1 9.54 -1.04 -16.64
N PRO A 2 9.05 -2.13 -16.02
CA PRO A 2 7.74 -2.68 -16.36
C PRO A 2 6.64 -1.69 -15.96
N ILE A 3 5.79 -1.35 -16.90
CA ILE A 3 4.60 -0.53 -16.66
C ILE A 3 3.54 -1.47 -16.10
N VAL A 4 3.24 -1.34 -14.82
CA VAL A 4 2.23 -2.16 -14.13
C VAL A 4 0.91 -1.41 -14.11
N VAL A 5 -0.18 -2.12 -14.36
CA VAL A 5 -1.53 -1.58 -14.30
C VAL A 5 -1.97 -1.52 -12.83
N CYS A 6 -2.47 -0.36 -12.40
CA CYS A 6 -3.04 -0.24 -11.07
C CYS A 6 -4.33 -1.05 -10.99
N GLU A 7 -4.36 -2.06 -10.10
CA GLU A 7 -5.51 -2.95 -9.91
C GLU A 7 -6.74 -2.26 -9.27
N ARG A 8 -6.63 -0.98 -8.93
CA ARG A 8 -7.74 -0.17 -8.40
C ARG A 8 -8.39 0.73 -9.45
N CYS A 9 -7.60 1.38 -10.30
CA CYS A 9 -8.12 2.38 -11.25
C CYS A 9 -7.79 2.09 -12.72
N GLY A 10 -7.12 0.97 -13.03
CA GLY A 10 -6.70 0.62 -14.39
C GLY A 10 -5.60 1.53 -14.97
N ALA A 11 -5.11 2.52 -14.21
CA ALA A 11 -4.08 3.43 -14.70
C ALA A 11 -2.73 2.70 -14.85
N ARG A 12 -2.07 2.92 -15.97
CA ARG A 12 -0.70 2.44 -16.23
C ARG A 12 0.29 3.25 -15.37
N THR A 13 1.15 2.56 -14.64
CA THR A 13 2.10 3.19 -13.71
C THR A 13 3.48 2.57 -13.84
N ALA A 14 4.48 3.42 -14.04
CA ALA A 14 5.89 3.02 -14.10
C ALA A 14 6.53 2.82 -12.70
N LYS A 15 5.86 3.29 -11.65
CA LYS A 15 6.28 3.14 -10.24
C LYS A 15 5.13 2.57 -9.39
N PRO A 16 4.81 1.27 -9.53
CA PRO A 16 3.74 0.66 -8.75
C PRO A 16 4.16 0.58 -7.28
N VAL A 17 3.19 0.74 -6.39
CA VAL A 17 3.38 0.56 -4.95
C VAL A 17 2.50 -0.59 -4.51
N GLN A 18 3.10 -1.60 -3.89
CA GLN A 18 2.36 -2.73 -3.35
C GLN A 18 1.63 -2.32 -2.08
N CYS A 19 0.39 -2.76 -1.91
CA CYS A 19 -0.40 -2.57 -0.69
C CYS A 19 -0.10 -3.69 0.31
N ASN A 20 0.37 -3.36 1.52
CA ASN A 20 0.70 -4.34 2.56
C ASN A 20 -0.51 -4.99 3.25
N TYR A 21 -1.74 -4.61 2.88
CA TYR A 21 -2.98 -5.16 3.46
C TYR A 21 -3.79 -5.97 2.46
N CYS A 22 -3.61 -5.67 1.18
CA CYS A 22 -4.39 -6.25 0.09
C CYS A 22 -3.52 -6.97 -0.94
N GLY A 23 -2.19 -6.88 -0.84
CA GLY A 23 -1.24 -7.48 -1.78
C GLY A 23 -1.18 -6.80 -3.15
N LYS A 24 -2.23 -6.06 -3.53
CA LYS A 24 -2.40 -5.43 -4.85
C LYS A 24 -1.37 -4.35 -5.16
N TYR A 25 -1.01 -4.22 -6.43
CA TYR A 25 -0.20 -3.11 -6.93
C TYR A 25 -1.08 -1.92 -7.28
N VAL A 26 -0.82 -0.80 -6.60
CA VAL A 26 -1.55 0.45 -6.79
C VAL A 26 -0.65 1.56 -7.30
N CYS A 27 -1.22 2.47 -8.09
CA CYS A 27 -0.53 3.69 -8.48
C CYS A 27 -0.41 4.66 -7.29
N LEU A 28 0.53 5.61 -7.37
CA LEU A 28 0.72 6.65 -6.37
C LEU A 28 -0.55 7.47 -6.08
N LYS A 29 -1.43 7.65 -7.08
CA LYS A 29 -2.73 8.33 -6.90
C LYS A 29 -3.72 7.51 -6.05
N CYS A 30 -3.61 6.18 -6.10
CA CYS A 30 -4.49 5.25 -5.38
C CYS A 30 -3.93 4.84 -4.01
N LEU A 31 -2.65 5.09 -3.78
CA LEU A 31 -2.03 5.01 -2.47
C LEU A 31 -2.63 6.09 -1.56
N LYS A 32 -2.99 5.74 -0.33
CA LYS A 32 -3.50 6.70 0.66
C LYS A 32 -2.38 7.24 1.54
N SER A 33 -1.60 6.32 2.09
CA SER A 33 -0.49 6.66 2.99
C SER A 33 0.58 5.58 2.89
N GLN A 34 1.81 6.00 3.11
CA GLN A 34 2.94 5.11 3.32
C GLN A 34 3.72 5.62 4.53
N LYS A 35 4.18 4.72 5.38
CA LYS A 35 5.07 5.05 6.50
C LYS A 35 6.12 3.98 6.70
N ARG A 36 7.25 4.40 7.26
CA ARG A 36 8.36 3.52 7.65
C ARG A 36 8.09 3.06 9.08
N ILE A 37 8.16 1.75 9.33
CA ILE A 37 7.98 1.21 10.68
C ILE A 37 9.31 1.09 11.41
N SER A 38 10.37 0.73 10.68
CA SER A 38 11.69 0.53 11.27
C SER A 38 12.64 1.67 10.91
N ARG A 39 13.45 2.08 11.89
CA ARG A 39 14.49 3.11 11.78
C ARG A 39 15.57 2.77 10.74
N ARG A 40 15.64 1.50 10.32
CA ARG A 40 16.53 1.01 9.25
C ARG A 40 15.90 1.01 7.86
N ASP A 41 14.75 1.65 7.65
CA ASP A 41 14.12 1.80 6.33
C ASP A 41 13.69 0.51 5.61
N VAL A 42 13.94 -0.66 6.22
CA VAL A 42 13.69 -2.00 5.63
C VAL A 42 12.21 -2.29 5.49
N LEU A 43 11.39 -1.83 6.44
CA LEU A 43 9.96 -2.10 6.48
C LEU A 43 9.16 -0.82 6.23
N LYS A 44 8.65 -0.72 5.01
CA LYS A 44 7.71 0.32 4.57
C LYS A 44 6.34 -0.30 4.46
N ILE A 45 5.39 0.25 5.22
CA ILE A 45 3.99 -0.11 5.05
C ILE A 45 3.29 0.93 4.21
N SER A 46 2.48 0.42 3.31
CA SER A 46 1.76 1.15 2.28
C SER A 46 0.33 0.66 2.30
N ILE A 47 -0.60 1.60 2.42
CA ILE A 47 -2.03 1.32 2.46
C ILE A 47 -2.72 2.03 1.30
N CYS A 48 -3.49 1.28 0.52
CA CYS A 48 -4.29 1.83 -0.55
C CYS A 48 -5.54 2.54 0.02
N LYS A 49 -6.19 3.36 -0.81
CA LYS A 49 -7.44 4.05 -0.44
C LYS A 49 -8.60 3.11 -0.09
N GLU A 50 -8.54 1.83 -0.47
CA GLU A 50 -9.61 0.85 -0.28
C GLU A 50 -9.52 0.26 1.13
N CYS A 51 -8.34 -0.25 1.46
CA CYS A 51 -7.99 -0.69 2.80
C CYS A 51 -8.03 0.44 3.83
N TRP A 52 -7.97 1.70 3.41
CA TRP A 52 -8.17 2.82 4.34
C TRP A 52 -9.62 2.96 4.80
N THR A 53 -10.59 2.61 3.94
CA THR A 53 -12.02 2.66 4.26
C THR A 53 -12.41 1.56 5.24
N ASN A 54 -11.73 0.40 5.17
CA ASN A 54 -11.93 -0.68 6.13
C ASN A 54 -11.28 -0.33 7.49
N MET A 55 -12.10 -0.36 8.55
CA MET A 55 -11.68 0.03 9.90
C MET A 55 -10.63 -0.91 10.50
N GLU A 56 -10.68 -2.21 10.21
CA GLU A 56 -9.75 -3.19 10.76
C GLU A 56 -8.32 -2.97 10.23
N THR A 57 -8.19 -2.87 8.91
CA THR A 57 -6.91 -2.57 8.24
C THR A 57 -6.38 -1.20 8.61
N ARG A 58 -7.25 -0.21 8.83
CA ARG A 58 -6.86 1.12 9.32
C ARG A 58 -6.31 1.07 10.74
N LYS A 59 -6.91 0.28 11.66
CA LYS A 59 -6.39 0.08 13.01
C LYS A 59 -5.02 -0.60 12.98
N LYS A 60 -4.86 -1.68 12.20
CA LYS A 60 -3.58 -2.37 12.00
C LYS A 60 -2.50 -1.42 11.47
N TYR A 61 -2.83 -0.61 10.44
CA TYR A 61 -1.92 0.41 9.92
C TYR A 61 -1.51 1.43 10.96
N LYS A 62 -2.43 1.91 11.81
CA LYS A 62 -2.08 2.80 12.91
C LYS A 62 -1.15 2.14 13.92
N ASN A 63 -1.39 0.87 14.25
CA ASN A 63 -0.59 0.09 15.20
C ASN A 63 0.76 -0.39 14.65
N ASN A 64 1.13 0.00 13.41
CA ASN A 64 2.30 -0.52 12.71
C ASN A 64 2.26 -2.04 12.46
N GLU A 65 1.08 -2.64 12.52
CA GLU A 65 0.86 -4.04 12.16
C GLU A 65 0.51 -4.13 10.67
N PHE A 66 1.17 -5.04 9.99
CA PHE A 66 0.94 -5.34 8.57
C PHE A 66 0.90 -6.85 8.40
N ILE A 67 0.15 -7.30 7.40
CA ILE A 67 0.00 -8.71 7.12
C ILE A 67 1.12 -9.07 6.15
N PHE A 68 2.08 -9.87 6.60
CA PHE A 68 3.01 -10.53 5.68
C PHE A 68 2.19 -11.56 4.90
N PHE A 69 2.07 -11.35 3.59
CA PHE A 69 1.55 -12.32 2.63
C PHE A 69 2.69 -13.11 2.03
#